data_AF-A0A7K2QIH8-F1
#
_entry.id   AF-A0A7K2QIH8-F1
#
_cell.length_a   1.000
_cell.length_b   1.000
_cell.length_c   1.000
_cell.angle_alpha   90.00
_cell.angle_beta   90.00
_cell.angle_gamma   90.00
#
_symmetry.space_group_name_H-M   'P 1'
#
loop_
_entity.id
_entity.type
_entity.pdbx_description
1 polymer ?
#
loop_
_entity_poly.entity_id
_entity_poly.type
_entity_poly.pdbx_seq_one_letter_code
_entity_poly.pdbx_strand_id
1 'polypeptide(L)'
;TLAHPHGQIYAFPFAAPRTAKMVAAAARHRSATGANLFEELLAEARATPSRLVLAAEHWTAFVPYAARWPYEVHLYPHRRVRDLTGLTEAARAEFPGMYLELLRRFDRLFRREGEAVQADPTPYVSAWHQAPKTGGRELALHLELFTVRRSADKLKFLAGVESGMDSFVNDIAPETAARRLREVAS
;
A
#
# COMPACT_ATOMS: atom_id res chain seq x y z
N THR A 1 -23.32 4.82 -9.85
CA THR A 1 -22.39 4.28 -8.83
C THR A 1 -23.06 4.36 -7.47
N LEU A 2 -22.82 3.39 -6.59
CA LEU A 2 -23.39 3.35 -5.23
C LEU A 2 -22.56 4.26 -4.31
N ALA A 3 -23.20 5.18 -3.58
CA ALA A 3 -22.54 6.10 -2.65
C ALA A 3 -22.31 5.48 -1.24
N HIS A 4 -22.93 4.34 -0.94
CA HIS A 4 -22.75 3.65 0.33
C HIS A 4 -21.31 3.13 0.47
N PRO A 5 -20.62 3.29 1.62
CA PRO A 5 -19.28 2.74 1.82
C PRO A 5 -19.28 1.21 1.69
N HIS A 6 -18.52 0.67 0.72
CA HIS A 6 -18.42 -0.78 0.49
C HIS A 6 -17.04 -1.16 -0.06
N GLY A 7 -16.70 -2.44 0.04
CA GLY A 7 -15.57 -3.07 -0.64
C GLY A 7 -16.04 -4.23 -1.52
N GLN A 8 -15.10 -4.92 -2.16
CA GLN A 8 -15.39 -6.06 -3.03
C GLN A 8 -14.41 -7.21 -2.78
N ILE A 9 -14.90 -8.44 -2.88
CA ILE A 9 -14.09 -9.66 -2.83
C ILE A 9 -14.36 -10.42 -4.12
N TYR A 10 -13.30 -10.67 -4.88
CA TYR A 10 -13.36 -11.46 -6.11
C TYR A 10 -12.53 -12.73 -5.94
N ALA A 11 -13.14 -13.88 -6.20
CA ALA A 11 -12.47 -15.17 -6.24
C ALA A 11 -12.22 -15.55 -7.71
N PHE A 12 -10.97 -15.43 -8.15
CA PHE A 12 -10.58 -15.82 -9.50
C PHE A 12 -10.08 -17.28 -9.53
N PRO A 13 -10.33 -18.03 -10.61
CA PRO A 13 -9.78 -19.37 -10.79
C PRO A 13 -8.29 -19.37 -11.17
N PHE A 14 -7.65 -18.19 -11.23
CA PHE A 14 -6.24 -17.97 -11.55
C PHE A 14 -5.64 -16.91 -10.61
N ALA A 15 -4.30 -16.89 -10.49
CA ALA A 15 -3.62 -15.81 -9.80
C ALA A 15 -3.71 -14.53 -10.64
N ALA A 16 -4.22 -13.44 -10.08
CA ALA A 16 -4.28 -12.15 -10.77
C ALA A 16 -2.87 -11.76 -11.29
N PRO A 17 -2.74 -11.10 -12.46
CA PRO A 17 -1.44 -10.84 -13.07
C PRO A 17 -0.43 -10.17 -12.13
N ARG A 18 -0.89 -9.23 -11.29
CA ARG A 18 -0.06 -8.57 -10.27
C ARG A 18 0.47 -9.57 -9.21
N THR A 19 -0.40 -10.43 -8.69
CA THR A 19 -0.03 -11.48 -7.73
C THR A 19 0.95 -12.49 -8.34
N ALA A 20 0.74 -12.91 -9.59
CA ALA A 20 1.66 -13.80 -10.29
C ALA A 20 3.07 -13.20 -10.43
N LYS A 21 3.17 -11.92 -10.79
CA LYS A 21 4.46 -11.18 -10.84
C LYS A 21 5.13 -11.13 -9.47
N MET A 22 4.39 -10.84 -8.40
CA MET A 22 4.92 -10.80 -7.03
C MET A 22 5.42 -12.18 -6.56
N VAL A 23 4.66 -13.25 -6.82
CA VAL A 23 5.06 -14.63 -6.49
C VAL A 23 6.37 -15.00 -7.20
N ALA A 24 6.47 -14.71 -8.50
CA ALA A 24 7.68 -14.98 -9.28
C ALA A 24 8.89 -14.19 -8.77
N ALA A 25 8.71 -12.90 -8.44
CA ALA A 25 9.77 -12.06 -7.88
C ALA A 25 10.25 -12.58 -6.53
N ALA A 26 9.32 -12.94 -5.63
CA ALA A 26 9.66 -13.46 -4.31
C ALA A 26 10.37 -14.82 -4.38
N ALA A 27 9.93 -15.71 -5.27
CA ALA A 27 10.60 -17.01 -5.49
C ALA A 27 12.02 -16.82 -6.06
N ARG A 28 12.19 -15.92 -7.03
CA ARG A 28 13.51 -15.60 -7.58
C ARG A 28 14.44 -15.02 -6.52
N HIS A 29 13.94 -14.10 -5.70
CA HIS A 29 14.71 -13.51 -4.59
C HIS A 29 15.15 -14.56 -3.59
N ARG A 30 14.22 -15.45 -3.19
CA ARG A 30 14.51 -16.56 -2.27
C ARG A 30 15.59 -17.48 -2.82
N SER A 31 15.53 -17.82 -4.11
CA SER A 31 16.52 -18.66 -4.78
C SER A 31 17.90 -18.00 -4.83
N ALA A 32 17.95 -16.68 -5.06
CA ALA A 32 19.20 -15.94 -5.21
C ALA A 32 19.89 -15.59 -3.87
N THR A 33 19.11 -15.29 -2.83
CA THR A 33 19.64 -14.72 -1.57
C THR A 33 19.45 -15.62 -0.36
N GLY A 34 18.55 -16.60 -0.44
CA GLY A 34 18.11 -17.41 0.70
C GLY A 34 17.10 -16.71 1.63
N ALA A 35 16.90 -15.40 1.49
CA ALA A 35 16.01 -14.59 2.32
C ALA A 35 14.62 -14.39 1.69
N ASN A 36 13.65 -13.92 2.48
CA ASN A 36 12.33 -13.55 1.97
C ASN A 36 12.30 -12.07 1.54
N LEU A 37 11.88 -11.83 0.31
CA LEU A 37 11.82 -10.48 -0.28
C LEU A 37 11.02 -9.48 0.57
N PHE A 38 9.86 -9.89 1.09
CA PHE A 38 8.96 -8.98 1.79
C PHE A 38 9.41 -8.69 3.22
N GLU A 39 10.05 -9.66 3.88
CA GLU A 39 10.68 -9.43 5.20
C GLU A 39 11.82 -8.41 5.07
N GLU A 40 12.65 -8.52 4.02
CA GLU A 40 13.71 -7.54 3.76
C GLU A 40 13.17 -6.17 3.37
N LEU A 41 12.13 -6.09 2.54
CA LEU A 41 11.46 -4.82 2.21
C LEU A 41 10.93 -4.12 3.46
N LEU A 42 10.31 -4.86 4.38
CA LEU A 42 9.83 -4.30 5.64
C LEU A 42 10.99 -3.89 6.55
N ALA A 43 12.04 -4.71 6.66
CA ALA A 43 13.21 -4.40 7.47
C ALA A 43 13.90 -3.11 6.97
N GLU A 44 14.10 -3.00 5.65
CA GLU A 44 14.67 -1.83 5.01
C GLU A 44 13.78 -0.60 5.21
N ALA A 45 12.46 -0.71 5.01
CA ALA A 45 11.55 0.41 5.26
C ALA A 45 11.61 0.90 6.71
N ARG A 46 11.72 -0.01 7.69
CA ARG A 46 11.88 0.33 9.11
C ARG A 46 13.23 0.96 9.43
N ALA A 47 14.26 0.63 8.66
CA ALA A 47 15.60 1.23 8.76
C ALA A 47 15.71 2.58 8.03
N THR A 48 14.70 2.97 7.24
CA THR A 48 14.67 4.20 6.45
C THR A 48 13.55 5.15 6.91
N PRO A 49 13.76 5.94 7.99
CA PRO A 49 12.73 6.79 8.59
C PRO A 49 12.08 7.79 7.64
N SER A 50 12.81 8.24 6.62
CA SER A 50 12.32 9.22 5.64
C SER A 50 11.08 8.72 4.87
N ARG A 51 10.92 7.39 4.68
CA ARG A 51 9.80 6.78 3.96
C ARG A 51 8.72 6.17 4.85
N LEU A 52 8.90 6.13 6.17
CA LEU A 52 7.89 5.64 7.12
C LEU A 52 6.71 6.59 7.22
N VAL A 53 5.47 6.10 7.19
CA VAL A 53 4.27 6.95 7.35
C VAL A 53 3.70 6.80 8.75
N LEU A 54 3.52 5.55 9.20
CA LEU A 54 2.94 5.21 10.48
C LEU A 54 3.50 3.86 10.92
N ALA A 55 3.85 3.71 12.20
CA ALA A 55 4.31 2.45 12.76
C ALA A 55 3.63 2.23 14.11
N ALA A 56 3.22 0.99 14.35
CA ALA A 56 2.63 0.53 15.59
C ALA A 56 3.32 -0.78 16.04
N GLU A 57 2.73 -1.51 16.99
CA GLU A 57 3.37 -2.68 17.60
C GLU A 57 3.46 -3.86 16.62
N HIS A 58 2.46 -4.05 15.77
CA HIS A 58 2.36 -5.19 14.87
C HIS A 58 2.37 -4.80 13.39
N TRP A 59 2.26 -3.52 13.05
CA TRP A 59 2.14 -3.04 11.68
C TRP A 59 3.05 -1.86 11.38
N THR A 60 3.51 -1.77 10.13
CA THR A 60 4.21 -0.61 9.60
C THR A 60 3.64 -0.22 8.25
N ALA A 61 3.33 1.07 8.11
CA ALA A 61 2.94 1.72 6.87
C ALA A 61 4.10 2.59 6.36
N PHE A 62 4.47 2.43 5.10
CA PHE A 62 5.55 3.19 4.47
C PHE A 62 5.30 3.42 2.99
N VAL A 63 5.94 4.44 2.42
CA VAL A 63 5.94 4.65 0.97
C VAL A 63 7.04 3.76 0.36
N PRO A 64 6.71 2.85 -0.56
CA PRO A 64 7.72 1.97 -1.16
C PRO A 64 8.70 2.81 -1.99
N TYR A 65 9.97 2.40 -2.02
CA TYR A 65 10.99 3.06 -2.84
C TYR A 65 10.59 3.12 -4.33
N ALA A 66 9.90 2.08 -4.82
CA ALA A 66 9.38 1.99 -6.18
C ALA A 66 7.89 2.33 -6.29
N ALA A 67 7.43 3.39 -5.60
CA ALA A 67 6.05 3.86 -5.65
C ALA A 67 5.63 4.29 -7.07
N ARG A 68 4.49 3.77 -7.53
CA ARG A 68 3.95 3.98 -8.87
C ARG A 68 2.97 5.15 -8.92
N TRP A 69 2.30 5.41 -7.81
CA TRP A 69 1.32 6.48 -7.67
C TRP A 69 1.88 7.67 -6.88
N PRO A 70 1.35 8.90 -7.09
CA PRO A 70 1.86 10.09 -6.42
C PRO A 70 1.90 9.92 -4.90
N TYR A 71 0.88 9.26 -4.36
CA TYR A 71 0.86 8.76 -2.99
C TYR A 71 0.42 7.31 -3.01
N GLU A 72 1.35 6.46 -2.59
CA GLU A 72 1.21 5.02 -2.46
C GLU A 72 1.80 4.63 -1.11
N VAL A 73 1.04 3.89 -0.31
CA VAL A 73 1.46 3.37 0.97
C VAL A 73 1.28 1.88 0.94
N HIS A 74 2.31 1.17 1.38
CA HIS A 74 2.19 -0.24 1.69
C HIS A 74 2.10 -0.41 3.20
N LEU A 75 1.19 -1.28 3.64
CA LEU A 75 0.98 -1.62 5.04
C LEU A 75 1.26 -3.11 5.26
N TYR A 76 2.28 -3.40 6.06
CA TYR A 76 2.78 -4.74 6.32
C TYR A 76 2.66 -5.12 7.80
N PRO A 77 2.25 -6.35 8.13
CA PRO A 77 2.41 -6.89 9.47
C PRO A 77 3.89 -7.22 9.72
N HIS A 78 4.37 -7.03 10.96
CA HIS A 78 5.77 -7.32 11.32
C HIS A 78 6.09 -8.81 11.27
N ARG A 79 5.11 -9.65 11.58
CA ARG A 79 5.19 -11.09 11.40
C ARG A 79 4.70 -11.45 10.00
N ARG A 80 5.57 -12.07 9.19
CA ARG A 80 5.17 -12.60 7.89
C ARG A 80 4.07 -13.65 8.06
N VAL A 81 2.97 -13.43 7.37
CA VAL A 81 1.84 -14.36 7.23
C VAL A 81 1.44 -14.43 5.77
N ARG A 82 0.81 -15.54 5.35
CA ARG A 82 0.44 -15.75 3.94
C ARG A 82 -0.81 -15.00 3.54
N ASP A 83 -1.75 -14.87 4.46
CA ASP A 83 -3.07 -14.30 4.26
C ASP A 83 -3.62 -13.74 5.58
N LEU A 84 -4.81 -13.13 5.53
CA LEU A 84 -5.47 -12.49 6.67
C LEU A 84 -5.77 -13.47 7.81
N THR A 85 -5.97 -14.76 7.50
CA THR A 85 -6.29 -15.79 8.51
C THR A 85 -5.05 -16.18 9.33
N GLY A 86 -3.85 -15.91 8.81
CA GLY A 86 -2.59 -16.17 9.52
C GLY A 86 -2.21 -15.11 10.56
N LEU A 87 -2.92 -13.97 10.60
CA LEU A 87 -2.69 -12.90 11.56
C LEU A 87 -3.01 -13.33 13.00
N THR A 88 -2.22 -12.84 13.96
CA THR A 88 -2.53 -13.02 15.38
C THR A 88 -3.76 -12.20 15.77
N GLU A 89 -4.37 -12.49 16.91
CA GLU A 89 -5.46 -11.68 17.45
C GLU A 89 -5.04 -10.22 17.67
N ALA A 90 -3.87 -9.99 18.29
CA ALA A 90 -3.36 -8.65 18.53
C ALA A 90 -3.11 -7.87 17.22
N ALA A 91 -2.52 -8.50 16.20
CA ALA A 91 -2.33 -7.86 14.90
C ALA A 91 -3.68 -7.54 14.21
N ARG A 92 -4.70 -8.41 14.35
CA ARG A 92 -6.05 -8.15 13.83
C ARG A 92 -6.73 -6.99 14.56
N ALA A 93 -6.53 -6.88 15.87
CA ALA A 93 -7.11 -5.81 16.69
C ALA A 93 -6.46 -4.44 16.42
N GLU A 94 -5.16 -4.39 16.12
CA GLU A 94 -4.44 -3.14 15.83
C GLU A 94 -4.76 -2.58 14.43
N PHE A 95 -5.04 -3.45 13.45
CA PHE A 95 -5.21 -3.07 12.04
C PHE A 95 -6.26 -1.97 11.79
N PRO A 96 -7.50 -2.00 12.35
CA PRO A 96 -8.51 -0.99 12.07
C PRO A 96 -8.07 0.43 12.43
N GLY A 97 -7.35 0.60 13.55
CA GLY A 97 -6.82 1.90 13.97
C GLY A 97 -5.77 2.42 12.99
N MET A 98 -4.82 1.56 12.61
CA MET A 98 -3.79 1.85 11.61
C MET A 98 -4.41 2.25 10.26
N TYR A 99 -5.36 1.44 9.77
CA TYR A 99 -5.98 1.66 8.48
C TYR A 99 -6.84 2.93 8.45
N LEU A 100 -7.62 3.18 9.50
CA LEU A 100 -8.42 4.40 9.62
C LEU A 100 -7.55 5.67 9.63
N GLU A 101 -6.43 5.65 10.36
CA GLU A 101 -5.50 6.79 10.38
C GLU A 101 -4.85 7.01 9.00
N LEU A 102 -4.51 5.95 8.27
CA LEU A 102 -4.03 6.08 6.88
C LEU A 102 -5.07 6.72 5.96
N LEU A 103 -6.33 6.28 6.02
CA LEU A 103 -7.41 6.88 5.23
C LEU A 103 -7.61 8.36 5.56
N ARG A 104 -7.60 8.72 6.85
CA ARG A 104 -7.70 10.13 7.28
C ARG A 104 -6.52 10.98 6.84
N ARG A 105 -5.31 10.41 6.76
CA ARG A 105 -4.14 11.12 6.20
C ARG A 105 -4.31 11.37 4.71
N PHE A 106 -4.83 10.41 3.95
CA PHE A 106 -5.15 10.60 2.53
C PHE A 106 -6.19 11.71 2.35
N ASP A 107 -7.27 11.71 3.15
CA ASP A 107 -8.30 12.77 3.10
C ASP A 107 -7.74 14.16 3.40
N ARG A 108 -6.81 14.27 4.36
CA ARG A 108 -6.19 15.56 4.74
C ARG A 108 -5.09 16.01 3.78
N LEU A 109 -4.49 15.11 3.01
CA LEU A 109 -3.32 15.37 2.18
C LEU A 109 -3.50 16.48 1.14
N PHE A 110 -4.72 16.61 0.62
CA PHE A 110 -5.08 17.56 -0.44
C PHE A 110 -5.97 18.70 0.03
N ARG A 111 -6.20 18.79 1.35
CA ARG A 111 -7.02 19.84 1.94
C ARG A 111 -6.34 21.19 1.75
N ARG A 112 -7.13 22.21 1.39
CA ARG A 112 -6.66 23.60 1.46
C ARG A 112 -6.92 24.16 2.85
N GLU A 113 -6.06 25.08 3.26
CA GLU A 113 -6.21 25.77 4.53
C GLU A 113 -7.59 26.44 4.62
N GLY A 114 -8.34 26.14 5.69
CA GLY A 114 -9.70 26.66 5.91
C GLY A 114 -10.86 25.83 5.35
N GLU A 115 -10.63 24.79 4.53
CA GLU A 115 -11.72 23.91 4.06
C GLU A 115 -12.22 22.99 5.18
N ALA A 116 -13.51 22.66 5.22
CA ALA A 116 -14.04 21.68 6.20
C ALA A 116 -13.57 20.25 5.86
N VAL A 117 -13.40 19.40 6.89
CA VAL A 117 -12.88 18.01 6.76
C VAL A 117 -13.71 17.13 5.80
N GLN A 118 -14.98 17.47 5.57
CA GLN A 118 -15.98 16.53 5.05
C GLN A 118 -16.37 16.72 3.57
N ALA A 119 -15.87 17.75 2.87
CA ALA A 119 -16.51 18.17 1.62
C ALA A 119 -16.20 17.26 0.40
N ASP A 120 -15.04 16.59 0.37
CA ASP A 120 -14.66 15.69 -0.73
C ASP A 120 -13.55 14.71 -0.29
N PRO A 121 -13.88 13.44 0.07
CA PRO A 121 -12.88 12.46 0.46
C PRO A 121 -11.95 12.14 -0.71
N THR A 122 -10.69 11.84 -0.41
CA THR A 122 -9.70 11.57 -1.47
C THR A 122 -10.03 10.23 -2.14
N PRO A 123 -10.17 10.18 -3.48
CA PRO A 123 -10.41 8.91 -4.16
C PRO A 123 -9.17 8.02 -4.01
N TYR A 124 -9.38 6.79 -3.56
CA TYR A 124 -8.30 5.83 -3.36
C TYR A 124 -8.68 4.45 -3.88
N VAL A 125 -7.65 3.64 -4.11
CA VAL A 125 -7.74 2.20 -4.29
C VAL A 125 -6.98 1.56 -3.15
N SER A 126 -7.60 0.57 -2.52
CA SER A 126 -7.03 -0.22 -1.43
C SER A 126 -7.19 -1.69 -1.76
N ALA A 127 -6.09 -2.44 -1.77
CA ALA A 127 -6.09 -3.83 -2.19
C ALA A 127 -5.22 -4.69 -1.28
N TRP A 128 -5.75 -5.86 -0.89
CA TRP A 128 -4.99 -6.88 -0.18
C TRP A 128 -4.24 -7.77 -1.16
N HIS A 129 -2.95 -7.98 -0.87
CA HIS A 129 -2.09 -8.95 -1.54
C HIS A 129 -1.86 -10.12 -0.60
N GLN A 130 -2.32 -11.31 -1.01
CA GLN A 130 -2.26 -12.54 -0.23
C GLN A 130 -1.71 -13.67 -1.09
N ALA A 131 -1.08 -14.67 -0.45
CA ALA A 131 -0.57 -15.82 -1.16
C ALA A 131 -1.76 -16.59 -1.79
N PRO A 132 -1.65 -17.00 -3.07
CA PRO A 132 -2.66 -17.88 -3.65
C PRO A 132 -2.84 -19.16 -2.84
N LYS A 133 -4.02 -19.77 -2.95
CA LYS A 133 -4.35 -21.04 -2.27
C LYS A 133 -3.29 -22.13 -2.55
N THR A 134 -2.83 -22.20 -3.80
CA THR A 134 -1.76 -23.10 -4.26
C THR A 134 -0.52 -22.31 -4.64
N GLY A 135 0.64 -22.70 -4.10
CA GLY A 135 1.91 -22.00 -4.36
C GLY A 135 2.09 -20.70 -3.57
N GLY A 136 2.97 -19.82 -4.05
CA GLY A 136 3.18 -18.47 -3.49
C GLY A 136 3.66 -18.43 -2.04
N ARG A 137 4.37 -19.47 -1.55
CA ARG A 137 4.79 -19.58 -0.14
C ARG A 137 5.66 -18.41 0.33
N GLU A 138 6.39 -17.78 -0.58
CA GLU A 138 7.24 -16.63 -0.28
C GLU A 138 6.48 -15.29 -0.28
N LEU A 139 5.23 -15.25 -0.72
CA LEU A 139 4.45 -14.03 -0.69
C LEU A 139 3.97 -13.73 0.73
N ALA A 140 4.22 -12.51 1.20
CA ALA A 140 3.74 -12.02 2.49
C ALA A 140 2.46 -11.18 2.29
N LEU A 141 1.52 -11.34 3.22
CA LEU A 141 0.34 -10.49 3.32
C LEU A 141 0.75 -9.02 3.44
N HIS A 142 0.16 -8.17 2.61
CA HIS A 142 0.24 -6.73 2.75
C HIS A 142 -0.95 -6.04 2.06
N LEU A 143 -1.16 -4.78 2.40
CA LEU A 143 -2.14 -3.92 1.75
C LEU A 143 -1.40 -2.83 0.97
N GLU A 144 -1.80 -2.61 -0.28
CA GLU A 144 -1.40 -1.44 -1.08
C GLU A 144 -2.57 -0.43 -1.04
N LEU A 145 -2.31 0.80 -0.61
CA LEU A 145 -3.24 1.93 -0.60
C LEU A 145 -2.66 3.05 -1.45
N PHE A 146 -3.39 3.49 -2.47
CA PHE A 146 -2.92 4.58 -3.33
C PHE A 146 -4.06 5.45 -3.84
N THR A 147 -3.71 6.66 -4.26
CA THR A 147 -4.64 7.59 -4.90
C THR A 147 -4.19 7.94 -6.30
N VAL A 148 -5.16 8.17 -7.17
CA VAL A 148 -4.94 8.77 -8.50
C VAL A 148 -4.81 10.28 -8.41
N ARG A 149 -5.02 10.92 -7.26
CA ARG A 149 -4.90 12.37 -7.09
C ARG A 149 -3.43 12.78 -6.93
N ARG A 150 -2.99 13.80 -7.68
CA ARG A 150 -1.62 14.36 -7.63
C ARG A 150 -1.57 15.65 -6.82
N SER A 151 -2.60 16.48 -6.91
CA SER A 151 -2.85 17.68 -6.09
C SER A 151 -4.36 17.87 -5.91
N ALA A 152 -4.80 18.83 -5.09
CA ALA A 152 -6.23 19.11 -4.86
C ALA A 152 -7.07 19.11 -6.15
N ASP A 153 -6.57 19.76 -7.20
CA ASP A 153 -7.30 19.93 -8.47
C ASP A 153 -6.79 19.04 -9.62
N LYS A 154 -5.84 18.13 -9.38
CA LYS A 154 -5.18 17.37 -10.48
C LYS A 154 -5.16 15.89 -10.21
N LEU A 155 -5.62 15.13 -11.20
CA LEU A 155 -5.48 13.67 -11.25
C LEU A 155 -4.23 13.27 -12.04
N LYS A 156 -3.62 12.16 -11.64
CA LYS A 156 -2.65 11.41 -12.43
C LYS A 156 -3.43 10.54 -13.41
N PHE A 157 -3.26 10.83 -14.69
CA PHE A 157 -3.70 9.96 -15.76
C PHE A 157 -2.58 8.99 -16.10
N LEU A 158 -2.89 7.69 -16.17
CA LEU A 158 -1.98 6.71 -16.73
C LEU A 158 -1.93 6.92 -18.24
N ALA A 159 -0.82 7.44 -18.76
CA ALA A 159 -0.65 7.80 -20.16
C ALA A 159 0.02 6.67 -20.93
N GLY A 160 0.67 6.98 -22.06
CA GLY A 160 1.21 5.96 -22.97
C GLY A 160 2.24 5.02 -22.34
N VAL A 161 3.11 5.52 -21.44
CA VAL A 161 4.14 4.70 -20.81
C VAL A 161 3.54 3.77 -19.75
N GLU A 162 2.58 4.24 -18.96
CA GLU A 162 1.92 3.41 -17.95
C GLU A 162 0.91 2.44 -18.56
N SER A 163 0.04 2.92 -19.44
CA SER A 163 -1.07 2.14 -20.00
C SER A 163 -0.65 1.27 -21.17
N GLY A 164 0.30 1.73 -21.99
CA GLY A 164 0.78 1.01 -23.16
C GLY A 164 1.98 0.11 -22.89
N MET A 165 2.91 0.56 -22.04
CA MET A 165 4.19 -0.12 -21.83
C MET A 165 4.34 -0.79 -20.44
N ASP A 166 3.35 -0.66 -19.55
CA ASP A 166 3.39 -1.16 -18.17
C ASP A 166 4.63 -0.66 -17.38
N SER A 167 5.07 0.56 -17.69
CA SER A 167 6.20 1.23 -17.04
C SER A 167 5.72 2.52 -16.36
N PHE A 168 6.09 2.71 -15.10
CA PHE A 168 5.53 3.76 -14.25
C PHE A 168 6.51 4.91 -14.05
N VAL A 169 6.05 6.13 -14.31
CA VAL A 169 6.78 7.35 -13.98
C VAL A 169 6.07 8.05 -12.83
N ASN A 170 6.81 8.37 -11.77
CA ASN A 170 6.30 9.12 -10.63
C ASN A 170 7.22 10.30 -10.36
N ASP A 171 6.66 11.51 -10.35
CA ASP A 171 7.40 12.74 -10.16
C ASP A 171 7.39 13.24 -8.71
N ILE A 172 6.71 12.51 -7.83
CA ILE A 172 6.83 12.70 -6.38
C ILE A 172 7.80 11.66 -5.84
N ALA A 173 8.90 12.13 -5.25
CA ALA A 173 9.85 11.25 -4.56
C ALA A 173 9.17 10.55 -3.36
N PRO A 174 9.41 9.24 -3.13
CA PRO A 174 8.83 8.49 -2.02
C PRO A 174 8.98 9.16 -0.64
N GLU A 175 10.14 9.76 -0.37
CA GLU A 175 10.45 10.47 0.88
C GLU A 175 9.60 11.72 1.03
N THR A 176 9.36 12.44 -0.07
CA THR A 176 8.48 13.62 -0.09
C THR A 176 7.03 13.21 0.17
N ALA A 177 6.54 12.15 -0.48
CA ALA A 177 5.20 11.63 -0.26
C ALA A 177 5.00 11.19 1.19
N ALA A 178 5.96 10.44 1.75
CA ALA A 178 5.91 9.98 3.14
C ALA A 178 5.93 11.15 4.13
N ARG A 179 6.80 12.16 3.90
CA ARG A 179 6.82 13.37 4.72
C ARG A 179 5.47 14.08 4.74
N ARG A 180 4.87 14.32 3.57
CA ARG A 180 3.56 14.98 3.49
C ARG A 180 2.45 14.19 4.20
N LEU A 181 2.46 12.86 4.10
CA LEU A 181 1.52 12.00 4.82
C LEU A 181 1.73 11.99 6.34
N ARG A 182 2.94 12.30 6.82
CA ARG A 182 3.23 12.49 8.26
C ARG A 182 2.78 13.87 8.75
N GLU A 183 2.96 14.92 7.95
CA GLU A 183 2.59 16.30 8.30
C GLU A 183 1.09 16.48 8.53
N VAL A 184 0.26 15.63 7.93
CA VAL A 184 -1.20 15.66 8.05
C VAL A 184 -1.77 14.62 9.04
N ALA A 185 -0.92 14.08 9.93
CA ALA A 185 -1.34 13.14 10.96
C ALA A 185 -2.38 13.74 11.92
N SER A 186 -3.19 12.88 12.56
CA SER A 186 -4.06 13.27 13.68
C SER A 186 -3.27 13.53 14.95
#